data_AF-A0A6V7IBU6-F1
#
_entry.id   AF-A0A6V7IBU6-F1
#
_cell.length_a   1.000
_cell.length_b   1.000
_cell.length_c   1.000
_cell.angle_alpha   90.00
_cell.angle_beta   90.00
_cell.angle_gamma   90.00
#
_symmetry.space_group_name_H-M   'P 1'
#
loop_
_entity.id
_entity.type
_entity.pdbx_description
1 polymer ?
#
loop_
_entity_poly.entity_id
_entity_poly.type
_entity_poly.pdbx_seq_one_letter_code
_entity_poly.pdbx_strand_id
1 'polypeptide(L)'
;ANMNLTEEKKEPLRQQPDAKKKEMLVLHYKGSIQENRSKFDKPADYIQYLAQPDLSVNKIYNCIESLRIALTNNPLSWVQEFGTKGLKQVLATLNECYR
;
A
#
# COMPACT_ATOMS: atom_id res chain seq x y z
N ALA A 1 -7.12 1.75 -14.22
CA ALA A 1 -5.67 1.48 -14.31
C ALA A 1 -5.02 1.18 -12.96
N ASN A 2 -5.71 1.40 -11.82
CA ASN A 2 -5.05 1.45 -10.51
C ASN A 2 -4.75 0.09 -9.86
N MET A 3 -5.16 -1.05 -10.42
CA MET A 3 -4.98 -2.38 -9.81
C MET A 3 -3.78 -3.17 -10.36
N ASN A 4 -2.88 -2.52 -11.12
CA ASN A 4 -1.66 -3.12 -11.67
C ASN A 4 -1.85 -4.46 -12.41
N LEU A 5 -2.90 -4.54 -13.25
CA LEU A 5 -3.19 -5.73 -14.06
C LEU A 5 -2.57 -5.63 -15.45
N THR A 6 -2.03 -6.75 -15.96
CA THR A 6 -1.63 -6.92 -17.36
C THR A 6 -2.85 -7.02 -18.27
N GLU A 7 -2.69 -6.83 -19.58
CA GLU A 7 -3.81 -6.95 -20.53
C GLU A 7 -4.47 -8.32 -20.51
N GLU A 8 -3.67 -9.39 -20.43
CA GLU A 8 -4.14 -10.77 -20.28
C GLU A 8 -5.08 -10.92 -19.06
N LYS A 9 -4.73 -10.29 -17.93
CA LYS A 9 -5.55 -10.34 -16.70
C LYS A 9 -6.75 -9.39 -16.73
N LYS A 10 -6.73 -8.35 -17.57
CA LYS A 10 -7.89 -7.45 -17.75
C LYS A 10 -8.95 -8.07 -18.63
N GLU A 11 -8.57 -8.89 -19.59
CA GLU A 11 -9.47 -9.50 -20.56
C GLU A 11 -10.66 -10.25 -19.92
N PRO A 12 -10.47 -11.17 -18.96
CA PRO A 12 -11.59 -11.85 -18.31
C PRO A 12 -12.48 -10.90 -17.50
N LEU A 13 -11.97 -9.75 -17.02
CA LEU A 13 -12.76 -8.72 -16.33
C LEU A 13 -13.62 -7.93 -17.32
N ARG A 14 -13.12 -7.68 -18.54
CA ARG A 14 -13.88 -7.01 -19.61
C ARG A 14 -15.04 -7.87 -20.11
N GLN A 15 -14.87 -9.19 -20.09
CA GLN A 15 -15.89 -10.16 -20.49
C GLN A 15 -16.98 -10.39 -19.42
N GLN A 16 -16.82 -9.87 -18.20
CA GLN A 16 -17.86 -10.01 -17.17
C GLN A 16 -19.15 -9.28 -17.54
N PRO A 17 -20.32 -9.79 -17.10
CA PRO A 17 -21.59 -9.07 -17.22
C PRO A 17 -21.55 -7.71 -16.51
N ASP A 18 -22.29 -6.73 -17.04
CA ASP A 18 -22.30 -5.36 -16.50
C ASP A 18 -22.77 -5.30 -15.05
N ALA A 19 -23.68 -6.19 -14.64
CA ALA A 19 -24.11 -6.33 -13.25
C ALA A 19 -22.93 -6.62 -12.30
N LYS A 20 -22.04 -7.54 -12.71
CA LYS A 20 -20.85 -7.90 -11.93
C LYS A 20 -19.83 -6.77 -11.91
N LYS A 21 -19.63 -6.08 -13.03
CA LYS A 21 -18.75 -4.89 -13.10
C LYS A 21 -19.25 -3.79 -12.17
N LYS A 22 -20.57 -3.53 -12.14
CA LYS A 22 -21.18 -2.56 -11.24
C LYS A 22 -20.99 -2.93 -9.77
N GLU A 23 -21.17 -4.20 -9.42
CA GLU A 23 -20.89 -4.71 -8.07
C GLU A 23 -19.42 -4.48 -7.68
N MET A 24 -18.47 -4.82 -8.57
CA MET A 24 -17.04 -4.59 -8.34
C MET A 24 -16.73 -3.11 -8.09
N LEU A 25 -17.35 -2.19 -8.86
CA LEU A 25 -17.17 -0.75 -8.66
C LEU A 25 -17.71 -0.28 -7.30
N VAL A 26 -18.87 -0.78 -6.87
CA VAL A 26 -19.45 -0.45 -5.56
C VAL A 26 -18.55 -0.94 -4.42
N LEU A 27 -18.04 -2.17 -4.52
CA LEU A 27 -17.11 -2.73 -3.52
C LEU A 27 -15.81 -1.92 -3.46
N HIS A 28 -15.24 -1.58 -4.62
CA HIS A 28 -14.04 -0.76 -4.70
C HIS A 28 -14.25 0.61 -4.04
N TYR A 29 -15.37 1.28 -4.35
CA TYR A 29 -15.70 2.56 -3.75
C TYR A 29 -15.85 2.46 -2.23
N LYS A 30 -16.61 1.47 -1.73
CA LYS A 30 -16.78 1.23 -0.30
C LYS A 30 -15.46 0.93 0.42
N GLY A 31 -14.55 0.19 -0.22
CA GLY A 31 -13.21 -0.07 0.32
C GLY A 31 -12.35 1.19 0.37
N SER A 32 -12.41 2.05 -0.65
CA SER A 32 -11.64 3.29 -0.70
C SER A 32 -12.06 4.35 0.33
N ILE A 33 -13.30 4.31 0.82
CA ILE A 33 -13.83 5.29 1.81
C ILE A 33 -13.49 4.90 3.26
N GLN A 34 -12.96 3.70 3.49
CA GLN A 34 -12.56 3.25 4.84
C GLN A 34 -11.21 3.82 5.30
N GLU A 35 -10.94 5.11 5.04
CA GLU A 35 -9.70 5.85 5.36
C GLU A 35 -9.42 6.05 6.87
N ASN A 36 -10.16 5.37 7.77
CA ASN A 36 -10.10 5.59 9.22
C ASN A 36 -10.00 4.27 10.01
N ARG A 37 -9.28 3.27 9.50
CA ARG A 37 -9.16 1.97 10.19
C ARG A 37 -7.84 1.79 10.94
N SER A 38 -6.82 2.61 10.68
CA SER A 38 -5.50 2.39 11.29
C SER A 38 -4.72 3.68 11.55
N LYS A 39 -3.76 3.58 12.47
CA LYS A 39 -2.69 4.58 12.66
C LYS A 39 -1.78 4.69 11.42
N PHE A 40 -1.89 3.75 10.48
CA PHE A 40 -1.12 3.67 9.25
C PHE A 40 -2.05 3.49 8.04
N ASP A 41 -2.72 4.55 7.62
CA ASP A 41 -3.61 4.51 6.46
C ASP A 41 -2.97 5.18 5.23
N LYS A 42 -2.05 6.13 5.45
CA LYS A 42 -1.38 6.88 4.38
C LYS A 42 0.09 6.49 4.23
N PRO A 43 0.67 6.65 3.02
CA PRO A 43 2.11 6.41 2.82
C PRO A 43 2.99 7.22 3.77
N ALA A 44 2.60 8.47 4.02
CA ALA A 44 3.32 9.38 4.90
C ALA A 44 3.42 8.86 6.35
N ASP A 45 2.41 8.15 6.84
CA ASP A 45 2.38 7.63 8.22
C ASP A 45 3.52 6.62 8.43
N TYR A 46 3.70 5.71 7.46
CA TYR A 46 4.80 4.73 7.47
C TYR A 46 6.16 5.41 7.40
N ILE A 47 6.31 6.41 6.52
CA ILE A 47 7.57 7.13 6.35
C ILE A 47 7.94 7.85 7.65
N GLN A 48 6.99 8.59 8.23
CA GLN A 48 7.22 9.35 9.46
C GLN A 48 7.51 8.43 10.65
N TYR A 49 6.81 7.31 10.76
CA TYR A 49 7.07 6.36 11.84
C TYR A 49 8.46 5.75 11.74
N LEU A 50 8.85 5.25 10.56
CA LEU A 50 10.18 4.67 10.35
C LEU A 50 11.32 5.70 10.48
N ALA A 51 11.02 6.99 10.33
CA ALA A 51 11.99 8.07 10.53
C ALA A 51 12.22 8.42 12.02
N GLN A 52 11.47 7.82 12.95
CA GLN A 52 11.66 8.07 14.38
C GLN A 52 12.98 7.46 14.87
N PRO A 53 13.79 8.20 15.63
CA PRO A 53 15.01 7.66 16.22
C PRO A 53 14.68 6.59 17.27
N ASP A 54 15.64 5.70 17.52
CA ASP A 54 15.62 4.72 18.62
C ASP A 54 14.41 3.75 18.61
N LEU A 55 13.85 3.47 17.43
CA LEU A 55 12.86 2.40 17.31
C LEU A 55 13.47 1.04 17.63
N SER A 56 12.80 0.26 18.47
CA SER A 56 13.21 -1.11 18.72
C SER A 56 13.02 -1.97 17.46
N VAL A 57 13.86 -3.00 17.31
CA VAL A 57 13.82 -3.93 16.17
C VAL A 57 12.41 -4.51 15.96
N ASN A 58 11.72 -4.88 17.03
CA ASN A 58 10.34 -5.40 16.95
C ASN A 58 9.35 -4.36 16.40
N LYS A 59 9.49 -3.08 16.77
CA LYS A 59 8.63 -2.01 16.23
C LYS A 59 8.90 -1.76 14.74
N ILE A 60 10.16 -1.82 14.33
CA ILE A 60 10.56 -1.72 12.93
C ILE A 60 9.96 -2.89 12.13
N TYR A 61 10.17 -4.13 12.59
CA TYR A 61 9.66 -5.34 11.95
C TYR A 61 8.14 -5.27 11.73
N ASN A 62 7.37 -4.98 12.79
CA ASN A 62 5.91 -4.88 12.69
C ASN A 62 5.46 -3.79 11.70
N CYS A 63 6.16 -2.65 11.68
CA CYS A 63 5.87 -1.57 10.73
C CYS A 63 6.20 -1.96 9.29
N ILE A 64 7.34 -2.59 9.05
CA ILE A 64 7.76 -3.05 7.72
C ILE A 64 6.83 -4.16 7.21
N GLU A 65 6.40 -5.07 8.07
CA GLU A 65 5.44 -6.09 7.70
C GLU A 65 4.08 -5.51 7.32
N SER A 66 3.59 -4.53 8.09
CA SER A 66 2.39 -3.78 7.74
C SER A 66 2.56 -3.00 6.42
N LEU A 67 3.70 -2.32 6.23
CA LEU A 67 4.00 -1.57 5.01
C LEU A 67 4.05 -2.49 3.78
N ARG A 68 4.61 -3.71 3.92
CA ARG A 68 4.61 -4.71 2.84
C ARG A 68 3.19 -5.03 2.37
N ILE A 69 2.26 -5.22 3.31
CA ILE A 69 0.85 -5.50 3.01
C ILE A 69 0.24 -4.28 2.30
N ALA A 70 0.46 -3.07 2.82
CA ALA A 70 -0.05 -1.83 2.22
C ALA A 70 0.46 -1.62 0.79
N LEU A 71 1.76 -1.77 0.53
CA LEU A 71 2.36 -1.65 -0.81
C LEU A 71 1.84 -2.70 -1.80
N THR A 72 1.41 -3.87 -1.31
CA THR A 72 0.92 -4.97 -2.15
C THR A 72 -0.57 -4.83 -2.47
N ASN A 73 -1.36 -4.42 -1.50
CA ASN A 73 -2.82 -4.47 -1.58
C ASN A 73 -3.47 -3.12 -1.95
N ASN A 74 -2.78 -2.00 -1.72
CA ASN A 74 -3.31 -0.69 -2.07
C ASN A 74 -3.17 -0.41 -3.58
N PRO A 75 -3.97 0.53 -4.11
CA PRO A 75 -3.91 0.88 -5.52
C PRO A 75 -2.55 1.47 -5.91
N LEU A 76 -2.22 1.42 -7.21
CA LEU A 76 -0.97 1.95 -7.75
C LEU A 76 -0.72 3.42 -7.38
N SER A 77 -1.78 4.23 -7.26
CA SER A 77 -1.68 5.63 -6.81
C SER A 77 -1.11 5.76 -5.40
N TRP A 78 -1.42 4.85 -4.49
CA TRP A 78 -0.85 4.82 -3.13
C TRP A 78 0.65 4.52 -3.19
N VAL A 79 1.06 3.57 -4.03
CA VAL A 79 2.48 3.23 -4.26
C VAL A 79 3.23 4.40 -4.91
N GLN A 80 2.59 5.12 -5.84
CA GLN A 80 3.13 6.34 -6.45
C GLN A 80 3.33 7.46 -5.41
N GLU A 81 2.36 7.64 -4.50
CA GLU A 81 2.45 8.61 -3.41
C GLU A 81 3.56 8.24 -2.41
N PHE A 82 3.71 6.95 -2.07
CA PHE A 82 4.85 6.46 -1.27
C PHE A 82 6.19 6.81 -1.95
N GLY A 83 6.29 6.43 -3.23
CA GLY A 83 7.30 6.92 -4.17
C GLY A 83 8.75 6.87 -3.67
N THR A 84 9.56 7.79 -4.19
CA THR A 84 11.01 7.86 -3.89
C THR A 84 11.28 8.20 -2.43
N LYS A 85 10.42 9.00 -1.79
CA LYS A 85 10.59 9.36 -0.37
C LYS A 85 10.48 8.13 0.52
N GLY A 86 9.45 7.31 0.29
CA GLY A 86 9.28 6.06 1.00
C GLY A 86 10.39 5.06 0.74
N LEU A 87 10.82 4.92 -0.51
CA LEU A 87 11.96 4.06 -0.86
C LEU A 87 13.23 4.46 -0.11
N LYS A 88 13.55 5.76 -0.06
CA LYS A 88 14.72 6.27 0.68
C LYS A 88 14.63 5.92 2.17
N GLN A 89 13.45 6.03 2.79
CA GLN A 89 13.26 5.68 4.20
C GLN A 89 13.45 4.19 4.46
N VAL A 90 12.93 3.32 3.60
CA VAL A 90 13.11 1.86 3.72
C VAL A 90 14.59 1.50 3.60
N LEU A 91 15.32 2.11 2.67
CA LEU A 91 16.77 1.88 2.53
C LEU A 91 17.56 2.40 3.74
N ALA A 92 17.18 3.55 4.31
CA ALA A 92 17.79 4.05 5.54
C ALA A 92 17.58 3.07 6.71
N THR A 93 16.33 2.59 6.88
CA THR A 93 15.98 1.59 7.90
C THR A 93 16.78 0.30 7.70
N LEU A 94 16.89 -0.18 6.46
CA LEU A 94 17.68 -1.37 6.12
C LEU A 94 19.16 -1.19 6.52
N ASN A 95 19.75 -0.05 6.20
CA ASN A 95 21.13 0.24 6.54
C ASN A 95 21.36 0.28 8.06
N GLU A 96 20.39 0.78 8.84
CA GLU A 96 20.46 0.76 10.30
C GLU A 96 20.44 -0.67 10.86
N CYS A 97 19.70 -1.60 10.23
CA CYS A 97 19.69 -3.00 10.65
C CYS A 97 21.00 -3.76 10.38
N TYR A 98 21.87 -3.24 9.51
CA TYR A 98 23.18 -3.84 9.18
C TYR A 98 24.37 -3.15 9.85
N ARG A 99 24.12 -2.12 10.68
CA ARG A 99 25.15 -1.53 11.55
C ARG A 99 25.34 -2.36 12.81
#